data_AF-A0A397ZJL8-F1
#
_entry.id   AF-A0A397ZJL8-F1
#
_cell.length_a   1.000
_cell.length_b   1.000
_cell.length_c   1.000
_cell.angle_alpha   90.00
_cell.angle_beta   90.00
_cell.angle_gamma   90.00
#
_symmetry.space_group_name_H-M   'P 1'
#
loop_
_entity.id
_entity.type
_entity.pdbx_description
1 polymer ?
#
loop_
_entity_poly.entity_id
_entity_poly.type
_entity_poly.pdbx_seq_one_letter_code
_entity_poly.pdbx_strand_id
1 'polypeptide(L)' 'MKLSSHIKMILEYFDTQTKVTGLVIALVIVLLWMRSGPTMRAPGGNGRRISRNSFQKNPKGYFKDLRKK' A
#
# COMPACT_ATOMS: atom_id res chain seq x y z
N MET A 1 8.83 -34.63 31.17
CA MET A 1 7.47 -34.15 31.55
C MET A 1 6.60 -34.12 30.29
N LYS A 2 5.43 -34.76 30.30
CA LYS A 2 4.51 -34.82 29.15
C LYS A 2 3.57 -33.62 29.24
N LEU A 3 3.61 -32.73 28.25
CA LEU A 3 2.74 -31.54 28.23
C LEU A 3 1.28 -31.99 28.08
N SER A 4 0.38 -31.47 28.92
CA SER A 4 -1.05 -31.78 28.88
C SER A 4 -1.64 -31.48 27.50
N SER A 5 -2.52 -32.36 27.00
CA SER A 5 -3.15 -32.22 25.68
C SER A 5 -3.86 -30.88 25.51
N HIS A 6 -4.49 -30.39 26.60
CA HIS A 6 -5.16 -29.09 26.62
C HIS A 6 -4.18 -27.93 26.42
N ILE A 7 -2.98 -28.01 27.00
CA ILE A 7 -1.95 -26.98 26.85
C ILE A 7 -1.42 -26.96 25.41
N LYS A 8 -1.25 -28.13 24.78
CA LYS A 8 -0.84 -28.22 23.37
C LYS A 8 -1.84 -27.55 22.44
N MET A 9 -3.14 -27.81 22.62
CA MET A 9 -4.19 -27.19 21.80
C MET A 9 -4.18 -25.66 21.92
N ILE A 10 -3.99 -25.13 23.14
CA ILE A 10 -3.92 -23.67 23.36
C ILE A 10 -2.72 -23.07 22.62
N LEU A 11 -1.55 -23.72 22.68
CA LEU A 11 -0.35 -23.26 21.99
C LEU A 11 -0.49 -23.30 20.47
N GLU A 12 -1.08 -24.36 19.92
CA GLU A 12 -1.35 -24.47 18.48
C GLU A 12 -2.34 -23.40 17.98
N TYR A 13 -3.36 -23.09 18.79
CA TYR A 13 -4.30 -22.00 18.49
C TYR A 13 -3.57 -20.65 18.42
N PHE A 14 -2.74 -20.33 19.42
CA PHE A 14 -1.97 -19.08 19.42
C PHE A 14 -1.01 -18.98 18.23
N ASP A 15 -0.29 -20.06 17.89
CA ASP A 15 0.60 -20.10 16.72
C ASP A 15 -0.17 -19.95 15.39
N THR A 16 -1.38 -20.49 15.30
CA THR A 16 -2.24 -20.27 14.13
C THR A 16 -2.69 -18.81 14.04
N GLN A 17 -3.07 -18.20 15.17
CA GLN A 17 -3.52 -16.80 15.21
C GLN A 17 -2.40 -15.80 14.89
N THR A 18 -1.16 -16.04 15.33
CA THR A 18 -0.02 -15.18 14.96
C THR A 18 0.25 -15.23 13.45
N LYS A 19 0.17 -16.41 12.83
CA LYS A 19 0.30 -16.57 11.37
C LYS A 19 -0.81 -15.86 10.60
N VAL A 20 -2.06 -16.04 11.01
CA VAL A 20 -3.22 -15.38 10.37
C VAL A 20 -3.11 -13.86 10.52
N THR A 21 -2.76 -13.37 11.70
CA THR A 21 -2.56 -11.92 11.94
C THR A 21 -1.43 -11.37 11.08
N GLY A 22 -0.30 -12.08 11.00
CA GLY A 22 0.80 -11.72 10.12
C GLY A 22 0.40 -11.66 8.64
N LEU A 23 -0.39 -12.63 8.17
CA LEU A 23 -0.93 -12.65 6.81
C LEU A 23 -1.83 -11.44 6.54
N VAL A 24 -2.76 -11.12 7.46
CA VAL A 24 -3.66 -9.98 7.31
C VAL A 24 -2.88 -8.67 7.23
N ILE A 25 -1.90 -8.47 8.10
CA ILE A 25 -1.03 -7.28 8.08
C ILE A 25 -0.27 -7.20 6.75
N ALA A 26 0.31 -8.31 6.28
CA ALA A 26 1.00 -8.35 5.00
C ALA A 26 0.09 -7.98 3.82
N LEU A 27 -1.13 -8.51 3.79
CA LEU A 27 -2.12 -8.17 2.76
C LEU A 27 -2.52 -6.69 2.79
N VAL A 28 -2.73 -6.11 3.97
CA VAL A 28 -3.03 -4.68 4.12
C VAL A 28 -1.87 -3.84 3.58
N ILE A 29 -0.63 -4.18 3.90
CA ILE A 29 0.56 -3.49 3.37
C ILE A 29 0.59 -3.60 1.84
N VAL A 30 0.41 -4.79 1.27
CA VAL A 30 0.39 -5.00 -0.19
C VAL A 30 -0.70 -4.15 -0.86
N LEU A 31 -1.92 -4.11 -0.30
CA LEU A 31 -3.02 -3.30 -0.81
C LEU A 31 -2.73 -1.79 -0.76
N LEU A 32 -2.08 -1.32 0.32
CA LEU A 32 -1.65 0.08 0.44
C LEU A 32 -0.60 0.46 -0.62
N TRP A 33 0.35 -0.44 -0.89
CA TRP A 33 1.35 -0.24 -1.95
C TRP A 33 0.71 -0.22 -3.35
N MET A 34 -0.24 -1.12 -3.62
CA MET A 34 -0.95 -1.18 -4.92
C MET A 34 -1.77 0.08 -5.22
N ARG A 35 -2.24 0.81 -4.19
CA ARG A 35 -2.97 2.07 -4.38
C ARG A 35 -2.08 3.22 -4.89
N SER A 36 -0.77 3.14 -4.69
CA SER A 36 0.17 4.15 -5.16
C SER A 36 0.46 3.96 -6.65
N GLY A 37 -0.31 4.65 -7.49
CA GLY A 37 -0.08 4.66 -8.93
C GLY A 37 1.27 5.27 -9.32
N PRO A 38 1.80 4.98 -10.52
CA PRO A 38 3.08 5.50 -10.96
C PRO A 38 3.10 7.02 -10.95
N THR A 39 4.07 7.60 -10.25
CA THR A 39 4.32 9.05 -10.25
C THR A 39 5.43 9.40 -11.24
N MET A 40 5.39 10.61 -11.78
CA MET A 40 6.42 11.13 -12.67
C MET A 40 6.78 12.57 -12.32
N ARG A 41 7.96 13.03 -12.73
CA ARG A 41 8.38 14.42 -12.58
C ARG A 41 7.47 15.31 -13.43
N ALA A 42 6.93 16.35 -12.83
CA ALA A 42 5.94 17.23 -13.43
C ALA A 42 6.61 18.16 -14.46
N PRO A 43 6.20 18.14 -15.73
CA PRO A 43 6.74 19.05 -16.74
C PRO A 43 6.45 20.51 -16.36
N GLY A 44 7.49 21.36 -16.33
CA GLY A 44 7.36 22.77 -15.93
C GLY A 44 6.96 23.01 -14.46
N GLY A 45 6.91 21.97 -13.63
CA GLY A 45 6.42 22.04 -12.23
C GLY A 45 7.52 22.16 -11.18
N ASN A 46 8.70 22.69 -11.53
CA ASN A 46 9.85 22.89 -10.62
C ASN A 46 10.21 21.66 -9.77
N GLY A 47 10.27 20.48 -10.42
CA GLY A 47 10.69 19.24 -9.74
C GLY A 47 9.62 18.54 -8.91
N ARG A 48 8.39 19.08 -8.83
CA ARG A 48 7.25 18.38 -8.20
C ARG A 48 6.98 17.04 -8.89
N ARG A 49 6.49 16.05 -8.14
CA ARG A 49 6.01 14.77 -8.69
C ARG A 49 4.48 14.79 -8.79
N ILE A 50 3.94 14.28 -9.89
CA ILE A 50 2.51 14.16 -10.15
C ILE A 50 2.15 12.72 -10.51
N SER A 51 0.89 12.34 -10.34
CA SER A 51 0.37 11.08 -10.86
C SER A 51 0.50 11.05 -12.39
N ARG A 52 1.21 10.04 -12.91
CA ARG A 52 1.35 9.83 -14.36
C ARG A 52 0.00 9.63 -15.02
N ASN A 53 -0.87 8.83 -14.40
CA ASN A 53 -2.19 8.52 -14.91
C ASN A 53 -3.08 9.78 -14.99
N SER A 54 -3.05 10.62 -13.96
CA SER A 54 -3.83 11.87 -13.96
C SER A 54 -3.36 12.83 -15.05
N PHE A 55 -2.04 12.94 -15.26
CA PHE A 55 -1.48 13.75 -16.33
C PHE A 55 -1.83 13.21 -17.73
N GLN A 56 -1.72 11.90 -17.94
CA GLN A 56 -2.06 11.27 -19.23
C GLN A 56 -3.56 11.41 -19.57
N LYS A 57 -4.43 11.34 -18.55
CA LYS A 57 -5.88 11.54 -18.75
C LYS A 57 -6.23 12.97 -19.17
N ASN A 58 -5.56 13.99 -18.62
CA ASN A 58 -5.86 15.39 -18.95
C ASN A 58 -4.60 16.29 -18.93
N PRO A 59 -3.72 16.19 -19.94
CA PRO A 59 -2.50 17.00 -19.99
C PRO A 59 -2.81 18.48 -20.24
N LYS A 60 -3.85 18.79 -21.02
CA LYS A 60 -4.28 20.18 -21.29
C LYS A 60 -4.72 20.88 -20.00
N GLY A 61 -5.48 20.20 -19.15
CA GLY A 61 -5.89 20.71 -17.85
C GLY A 61 -4.70 21.04 -16.96
N TYR A 62 -3.74 20.11 -16.86
CA TYR A 62 -2.51 20.34 -16.09
C TYR A 62 -1.78 21.63 -16.52
N PHE A 63 -1.56 21.86 -17.83
CA PHE A 63 -0.89 23.07 -18.30
C PHE A 63 -1.75 24.34 -18.20
N LYS A 64 -3.08 24.22 -18.24
CA LYS A 64 -3.98 25.35 -17.97
C LYS A 64 -3.83 25.80 -16.51
N ASP A 65 -3.79 24.86 -15.57
CA ASP A 65 -3.63 25.16 -14.15
C ASP A 65 -2.20 25.62 -13.83
N LEU A 66 -1.20 25.07 -14.51
CA LEU A 66 0.19 25.48 -14.35
C LEU A 66 0.40 26.95 -14.72
N ARG A 67 -0.25 27.44 -15.79
CA ARG A 67 -0.16 28.84 -16.23
C ARG A 67 -0.91 29.84 -15.35
N LYS A 68 -1.83 29.36 -14.51
CA LYS A 68 -2.56 30.20 -13.55
C LYS A 68 -1.79 30.38 -12.24
N LYS A 69 -0.72 29.60 -12.05
CA LYS A 69 0.15 29.62 -10.87
C LYS A 69 1.32 30.56 -11.08
#